data_AF-A0A8S1R0E6-F1
#
_entry.id   AF-A0A8S1R0E6-F1
#
_cell.length_a   1.000
_cell.length_b   1.000
_cell.length_c   1.000
_cell.angle_alpha   90.00
_cell.angle_beta   90.00
_cell.angle_gamma   90.00
#
_symmetry.space_group_name_H-M   'P 1'
#
loop_
_entity.id
_entity.type
_entity.pdbx_description
1 polymer ?
#
loop_
_entity_poly.entity_id
_entity_poly.type
_entity_poly.pdbx_seq_one_letter_code
_entity_poly.pdbx_strand_id
1 'polypeptide(L)'
;MSKMQQVTQEAKAERDQFKLQYEQMKVLCSESEELRKRLKLREVENEQLQCENDKLKWKVRKDPNGILSDLKIMKLQAEDPNAKVSMEQLSKLDNQVRQLQEENNRLTAENKQLTKQIQQTELYVQEVKSMFDRERSFLEEKLFHKDKEINEMIIRHRHEMADIENKYQDLQRRQDNENKTRQTHQNYQQQSYSQYNQPSVAQQSSSKVSPYNVPQLQAKIKSYI
;
A
#
# COMPACT_ATOMS: atom_id res chain seq x y z
N MET A 1 -0.57 17.19 -30.58
CA MET A 1 -0.46 15.96 -29.77
C MET A 1 -1.85 15.41 -29.53
N SER A 2 -2.03 14.08 -29.56
CA SER A 2 -3.31 13.45 -29.22
C SER A 2 -3.61 13.63 -27.72
N LYS A 3 -4.89 13.79 -27.34
CA LYS A 3 -5.32 13.87 -25.91
C LYS A 3 -4.75 12.74 -25.06
N MET A 4 -4.60 11.55 -25.63
CA MET A 4 -4.02 10.39 -24.95
C MET A 4 -2.52 10.55 -24.69
N GLN A 5 -1.78 11.15 -25.63
CA GLN A 5 -0.34 11.43 -25.44
C GLN A 5 -0.14 12.48 -24.36
N GLN A 6 -1.00 13.50 -24.33
CA GLN A 6 -0.95 14.55 -23.31
C GLN A 6 -1.20 14.01 -21.89
N VAL A 7 -2.26 13.22 -21.70
CA VAL A 7 -2.56 12.58 -20.39
C VAL A 7 -1.41 11.67 -19.94
N THR A 8 -0.81 10.93 -20.87
CA THR A 8 0.33 10.05 -20.55
C THR A 8 1.56 10.86 -20.09
N GLN A 9 1.76 12.03 -20.66
CA GLN A 9 2.90 12.90 -20.38
C GLN A 9 2.72 13.66 -19.07
N GLU A 10 1.49 14.12 -18.77
CA GLU A 10 1.11 14.72 -17.49
C GLU A 10 1.25 13.71 -16.33
N ALA A 11 0.74 12.48 -16.50
CA ALA A 11 0.89 11.41 -15.49
C ALA A 11 2.36 11.03 -15.24
N LYS A 12 3.20 11.06 -16.30
CA LYS A 12 4.63 10.82 -16.16
C LYS A 12 5.31 11.94 -15.36
N ALA A 13 4.99 13.20 -15.65
CA ALA A 13 5.56 14.35 -14.96
C ALA A 13 5.20 14.35 -13.46
N GLU A 14 3.93 14.06 -13.14
CA GLU A 14 3.44 13.96 -11.77
C GLU A 14 4.13 12.83 -10.99
N ARG A 15 4.27 11.65 -11.60
CA ARG A 15 5.02 10.53 -11.01
C ARG A 15 6.49 10.90 -10.75
N ASP A 16 7.14 11.56 -11.69
CA ASP A 16 8.55 11.93 -11.56
C ASP A 16 8.73 13.00 -10.46
N GLN A 17 7.75 13.90 -10.29
CA GLN A 17 7.71 14.88 -9.19
C GLN A 17 7.55 14.19 -7.81
N PHE A 18 6.63 13.24 -7.68
CA PHE A 18 6.47 12.49 -6.43
C PHE A 18 7.73 11.70 -6.07
N LYS A 19 8.39 11.10 -7.07
CA LYS A 19 9.66 10.39 -6.86
C LYS A 19 10.75 11.31 -6.32
N LEU A 20 10.86 12.53 -6.85
CA LEU A 20 11.81 13.53 -6.35
C LEU A 20 11.49 13.93 -4.91
N GLN A 21 10.23 14.24 -4.60
CA GLN A 21 9.79 14.60 -3.25
C GLN A 21 10.03 13.47 -2.24
N TYR A 22 9.82 12.22 -2.64
CA TYR A 22 10.08 11.04 -1.81
C TYR A 22 11.56 10.90 -1.49
N GLU A 23 12.44 11.03 -2.49
CA GLU A 23 13.89 10.98 -2.25
C GLU A 23 14.37 12.14 -1.37
N GLN A 24 13.83 13.35 -1.55
CA GLN A 24 14.11 14.48 -0.66
C GLN A 24 13.69 14.19 0.79
N MET A 25 12.48 13.65 0.99
CA MET A 25 12.00 13.26 2.31
C MET A 25 12.86 12.17 2.94
N LYS A 26 13.33 11.20 2.15
CA LYS A 26 14.20 10.11 2.61
C LYS A 26 15.55 10.64 3.08
N VAL A 27 16.15 11.58 2.35
CA VAL A 27 17.39 12.26 2.77
C VAL A 27 17.17 13.02 4.08
N LEU A 28 16.11 13.82 4.18
CA LEU A 28 15.80 14.58 5.41
C LEU A 28 15.54 13.69 6.63
N CYS A 29 14.86 12.54 6.44
CA CYS A 29 14.71 11.55 7.51
C CYS A 29 16.07 11.03 7.99
N SER A 30 16.97 10.68 7.06
CA SER A 30 18.30 10.20 7.40
C SER A 30 19.14 11.27 8.11
N GLU A 31 19.08 12.52 7.66
CA GLU A 31 19.76 13.65 8.31
C GLU A 31 19.22 13.91 9.72
N SER A 32 17.91 13.83 9.91
CA SER A 32 17.29 13.97 11.24
C SER A 32 17.76 12.87 12.21
N GLU A 33 17.86 11.63 11.75
CA GLU A 33 18.39 10.51 12.56
C GLU A 33 19.86 10.69 12.93
N GLU A 34 20.70 11.14 11.99
CA GLU A 34 22.11 11.50 12.22
C GLU A 34 22.22 12.60 13.29
N LEU A 35 21.42 13.66 13.16
CA LEU A 35 21.41 14.77 14.12
C LEU A 35 21.00 14.31 15.52
N ARG A 36 19.99 13.43 15.64
CA ARG A 36 19.59 12.84 16.93
C ARG A 36 20.72 12.02 17.56
N LYS A 37 21.48 11.25 16.77
CA LYS A 37 22.65 10.50 17.27
C LYS A 37 23.75 11.44 17.77
N ARG A 38 24.04 12.51 17.01
CA ARG A 38 25.04 13.52 17.39
C ARG A 38 24.63 14.28 18.65
N LEU A 39 23.36 14.66 18.77
CA LEU A 39 22.83 15.32 19.96
C LEU A 39 23.02 14.44 21.19
N LYS A 40 22.64 13.16 21.11
CA LYS A 40 22.79 12.22 22.21
C LYS A 40 24.25 12.03 22.63
N LEU A 41 25.18 12.01 21.67
CA LEU A 41 26.62 11.96 21.97
C LEU A 41 27.07 13.22 22.71
N ARG A 42 26.67 14.40 22.23
CA ARG A 42 27.00 15.68 22.88
C ARG A 42 26.39 15.83 24.28
N GLU A 43 25.20 15.29 24.51
CA GLU A 43 24.58 15.28 25.85
C GLU A 43 25.44 14.49 26.83
N VAL A 44 25.96 13.33 26.42
CA VAL A 44 26.89 12.52 27.24
C VAL A 44 28.22 13.25 27.48
N GLU A 45 28.77 13.90 26.45
CA GLU A 45 29.99 14.72 26.58
C GLU A 45 29.77 15.89 27.56
N ASN A 46 28.64 16.57 27.46
CA ASN A 46 28.26 17.64 28.39
C ASN A 46 28.11 17.14 29.82
N GLU A 47 27.49 15.98 30.04
CA GLU A 47 27.39 15.37 31.37
C GLU A 47 28.77 15.00 31.94
N GLN A 48 29.68 14.49 31.11
CA GLN A 48 31.06 14.21 31.51
C GLN A 48 31.81 15.48 31.90
N LEU A 49 31.74 16.53 31.07
CA LEU A 49 32.34 17.82 31.35
C LEU A 49 31.74 18.45 32.60
N GLN A 50 30.42 18.32 32.81
CA GLN A 50 29.74 18.79 34.01
C GLN A 50 30.22 18.02 35.26
N CYS A 51 30.37 16.70 35.18
CA CYS A 51 30.91 15.88 36.27
C CYS A 51 32.37 16.25 36.59
N GLU A 52 33.19 16.52 35.57
CA GLU A 52 34.56 16.99 35.74
C GLU A 52 34.61 18.40 36.36
N ASN A 53 33.75 19.30 35.90
CA ASN A 53 33.58 20.63 36.46
C ASN A 53 33.16 20.57 37.93
N ASP A 54 32.23 19.68 38.28
CA ASP A 54 31.78 19.48 39.66
C ASP A 54 32.87 18.87 40.53
N LYS A 55 33.69 17.93 40.01
CA LYS A 55 34.89 17.42 40.70
C LYS A 55 35.91 18.53 40.95
N LEU A 56 36.17 19.38 39.96
CA LEU A 56 37.08 20.53 40.11
C LEU A 56 36.52 21.55 41.09
N LYS A 57 35.24 21.90 40.98
CA LYS A 57 34.53 22.74 41.96
C LYS A 57 34.58 22.14 43.35
N TRP A 58 34.48 20.82 43.52
CA TRP A 58 34.59 20.17 44.83
C TRP A 58 36.01 20.26 45.39
N LYS A 59 37.03 20.12 44.53
CA LYS A 59 38.44 20.38 44.90
C LYS A 59 38.66 21.85 45.30
N VAL A 60 37.98 22.79 44.66
CA VAL A 60 38.02 24.23 44.98
C VAL A 60 37.18 24.56 46.24
N ARG A 61 36.02 23.92 46.43
CA ARG A 61 35.03 24.13 47.52
C ARG A 61 35.35 23.42 48.84
N LYS A 62 36.55 22.90 49.04
CA LYS A 62 37.04 22.64 50.41
C LYS A 62 37.20 23.93 51.26
N ASP A 63 36.71 25.08 50.76
CA ASP A 63 36.32 26.23 51.57
C ASP A 63 34.85 26.64 51.29
N PRO A 64 33.95 26.64 52.30
CA PRO A 64 32.54 27.02 52.15
C PRO A 64 32.28 28.47 51.71
N ASN A 65 33.30 29.35 51.67
CA ASN A 65 33.11 30.79 51.40
C ASN A 65 33.81 31.31 50.13
N GLY A 66 34.29 30.45 49.23
CA GLY A 66 34.75 30.88 47.90
C GLY A 66 36.03 31.72 47.85
N ILE A 67 36.72 31.90 48.97
CA ILE A 67 38.10 32.37 49.04
C ILE A 67 38.73 31.53 50.16
N LEU A 68 39.77 30.77 49.87
CA LEU A 68 40.60 30.19 50.92
C LEU A 68 41.22 31.34 51.68
N SER A 69 40.60 31.74 52.80
CA SER A 69 41.16 32.77 53.66
C SER A 69 42.58 32.36 54.03
N ASP A 70 43.51 33.31 54.14
CA ASP A 70 44.90 33.03 54.54
C ASP A 70 44.96 32.17 55.82
N LEU A 71 43.95 32.33 56.70
CA LEU A 71 43.75 31.54 57.91
C LEU A 71 43.48 30.05 57.66
N LYS A 72 42.76 29.71 56.58
CA LYS A 72 42.46 28.33 56.18
C LYS A 72 43.63 27.69 55.44
N ILE A 73 44.38 28.47 54.65
CA ILE A 73 45.65 28.05 54.04
C ILE A 73 46.66 27.71 55.15
N MET A 74 46.78 28.57 56.17
CA MET A 74 47.61 28.32 57.35
C MET A 74 47.17 27.07 58.13
N LYS A 75 45.85 26.84 58.30
CA LYS A 75 45.35 25.63 58.98
C LYS A 75 45.61 24.34 58.20
N LEU A 76 45.47 24.36 56.87
CA LEU A 76 45.78 23.21 56.02
C LEU A 76 47.29 22.91 55.99
N GLN A 77 48.14 23.93 55.99
CA GLN A 77 49.59 23.78 56.14
C GLN A 77 50.01 23.32 57.55
N ALA A 78 49.18 23.57 58.57
CA ALA A 78 49.41 23.07 59.93
C ALA A 78 48.94 21.62 60.12
N GLU A 79 47.88 21.18 59.40
CA GLU A 79 47.37 19.80 59.41
C GLU A 79 48.19 18.85 58.53
N ASP A 80 48.78 19.36 57.43
CA ASP A 80 49.75 18.63 56.59
C ASP A 80 50.90 19.57 56.15
N PRO A 81 52.05 19.56 56.85
CA PRO A 81 53.20 20.42 56.55
C PRO A 81 53.78 20.26 55.14
N ASN A 82 53.45 19.17 54.44
CA ASN A 82 53.90 18.90 53.08
C ASN A 82 52.90 19.38 52.01
N ALA A 83 51.68 19.76 52.39
CA ALA A 83 50.66 20.28 51.49
C ALA A 83 50.93 21.74 51.11
N LYS A 84 51.94 21.99 50.28
CA LYS A 84 52.17 23.30 49.64
C LYS A 84 51.22 23.47 48.44
N VAL A 85 49.98 23.89 48.69
CA VAL A 85 49.14 24.46 47.64
C VAL A 85 49.43 25.97 47.56
N SER A 86 50.05 26.43 46.47
CA SER A 86 50.36 27.85 46.32
C SER A 86 49.12 28.63 45.82
N MET A 87 49.03 29.91 46.20
CA MET A 87 48.03 30.85 45.66
C MET A 87 47.99 30.87 44.12
N GLU A 88 49.14 30.66 43.48
CA GLU A 88 49.26 30.57 42.03
C GLU A 88 48.58 29.32 41.44
N GLN A 89 48.64 28.18 42.13
CA GLN A 89 47.92 26.97 41.73
C GLN A 89 46.40 27.14 41.87
N LEU A 90 45.94 27.79 42.95
CA LEU A 90 44.52 28.10 43.14
C LEU A 90 43.99 29.06 42.06
N SER A 91 44.76 30.09 41.70
CA SER A 91 44.39 31.02 40.63
C SER A 91 44.30 30.33 39.26
N LYS A 92 45.22 29.39 38.95
CA LYS A 92 45.15 28.58 37.72
C LYS A 92 43.90 27.71 37.67
N LEU A 93 43.53 27.08 38.79
CA LEU A 93 42.29 26.31 38.91
C LEU A 93 41.04 27.17 38.73
N ASP A 94 40.99 28.36 39.33
CA ASP A 94 39.85 29.28 39.19
C ASP A 94 39.64 29.74 37.74
N ASN A 95 40.74 30.06 37.05
CA ASN A 95 40.71 30.39 35.62
C ASN A 95 40.19 29.23 34.76
N GLN A 96 40.62 27.99 35.04
CA GLN A 96 40.09 26.80 34.35
C GLN A 96 38.60 26.60 34.61
N VAL A 97 38.13 26.78 35.85
CA VAL A 97 36.70 26.68 36.19
C VAL A 97 35.90 27.71 35.41
N ARG A 98 36.39 28.95 35.28
CA ARG A 98 35.72 30.00 34.50
C ARG A 98 35.65 29.67 33.01
N GLN A 99 36.75 29.20 32.42
CA GLN A 99 36.79 28.80 31.01
C GLN A 99 35.81 27.65 30.71
N LEU A 100 35.80 26.62 31.56
CA LEU A 100 34.85 25.51 31.43
C LEU A 100 33.39 25.97 31.59
N GLN A 101 33.13 26.94 32.48
CA GLN A 101 31.79 27.50 32.67
C GLN A 101 31.32 28.27 31.41
N GLU A 102 32.21 29.05 30.79
CA GLU A 102 31.93 29.76 29.52
C GLU A 102 31.68 28.78 28.38
N GLU A 103 32.49 27.75 28.25
CA GLU A 103 32.30 26.71 27.23
C GLU A 103 30.99 25.94 27.43
N ASN A 104 30.65 25.59 28.68
CA ASN A 104 29.39 24.94 29.00
C ASN A 104 28.17 25.82 28.65
N ASN A 105 28.24 27.12 28.95
CA ASN A 105 27.20 28.07 28.54
C ASN A 105 27.07 28.18 27.01
N ARG A 106 28.21 28.19 26.29
CA ARG A 106 28.23 28.18 24.81
C ARG A 106 27.58 26.92 24.25
N LEU A 107 27.98 25.74 24.73
CA LEU A 107 27.44 24.45 24.30
C LEU A 107 25.94 24.34 24.64
N THR A 108 25.51 24.87 25.78
CA THR A 108 24.08 24.93 26.14
C THR A 108 23.28 25.77 25.16
N ALA A 109 23.82 26.91 24.71
CA ALA A 109 23.17 27.75 23.70
C ALA A 109 23.10 27.06 22.33
N GLU A 110 24.20 26.42 21.90
CA GLU A 110 24.25 25.67 20.65
C GLU A 110 23.27 24.48 20.66
N ASN A 111 23.21 23.73 21.76
CA ASN A 111 22.24 22.63 21.93
C ASN A 111 20.81 23.14 21.83
N LYS A 112 20.49 24.28 22.47
CA LYS A 112 19.15 24.89 22.36
C LYS A 112 18.81 25.27 20.91
N GLN A 113 19.79 25.71 20.11
CA GLN A 113 19.59 26.01 18.71
C GLN A 113 19.38 24.74 17.87
N LEU A 114 20.18 23.68 18.12
CA LEU A 114 20.01 22.38 17.48
C LEU A 114 18.65 21.76 17.78
N THR A 115 18.18 21.81 19.03
CA THR A 115 16.84 21.32 19.39
C THR A 115 15.74 22.03 18.60
N LYS A 116 15.84 23.34 18.38
CA LYS A 116 14.88 24.08 17.56
C LYS A 116 14.91 23.64 16.10
N GLN A 117 16.10 23.45 15.52
CA GLN A 117 16.24 22.95 14.15
C GLN A 117 15.67 21.53 14.00
N ILE A 118 15.89 20.66 14.98
CA ILE A 118 15.34 19.30 15.00
C ILE A 118 13.81 19.36 15.02
N GLN A 119 13.22 20.15 15.92
CA GLN A 119 11.75 20.31 16.00
C GLN A 119 11.16 20.85 14.69
N GLN A 120 11.81 21.83 14.06
CA GLN A 120 11.35 22.36 12.77
C GLN A 120 11.43 21.31 11.66
N THR A 121 12.50 20.52 11.63
CA THR A 121 12.69 19.43 10.66
C THR A 121 11.64 18.34 10.87
N GLU A 122 11.35 17.98 12.12
CA GLU A 122 10.33 16.97 12.47
C GLU A 122 8.93 17.41 12.03
N LEU A 123 8.58 18.68 12.24
CA LEU A 123 7.32 19.25 11.76
C LEU A 123 7.23 19.18 10.24
N TYR A 124 8.29 19.53 9.52
CA TYR A 124 8.33 19.44 8.06
C TYR A 124 8.18 17.99 7.58
N VAL A 125 8.88 17.04 8.20
CA VAL A 125 8.75 15.61 7.88
C VAL A 125 7.32 15.12 8.13
N GLN A 126 6.67 15.56 9.21
CA GLN A 126 5.30 15.19 9.53
C GLN A 126 4.30 15.76 8.51
N GLU A 127 4.50 17.00 8.08
CA GLU A 127 3.69 17.64 7.03
C GLU A 127 3.81 16.90 5.69
N VAL A 128 5.03 16.59 5.28
CA VAL A 128 5.29 15.85 4.04
C VAL A 128 4.70 14.44 4.11
N LYS A 129 4.83 13.73 5.25
CA LYS A 129 4.17 12.43 5.45
C LYS A 129 2.65 12.53 5.32
N SER A 130 2.04 13.55 5.94
CA SER A 130 0.59 13.78 5.82
C SER A 130 0.17 14.05 4.38
N MET A 131 0.97 14.78 3.61
CA MET A 131 0.71 14.97 2.18
C MET A 131 0.77 13.65 1.40
N PHE A 132 1.79 12.82 1.63
CA PHE A 132 1.89 11.50 0.99
C PHE A 132 0.72 10.58 1.35
N ASP A 133 0.28 10.57 2.61
CA ASP A 133 -0.86 9.75 3.03
C ASP A 133 -2.17 10.21 2.38
N ARG A 134 -2.38 11.52 2.23
CA ARG A 134 -3.55 12.07 1.51
C ARG A 134 -3.53 11.67 0.04
N GLU A 135 -2.38 11.80 -0.61
CA GLU A 135 -2.24 11.44 -2.02
C GLU A 135 -2.45 9.94 -2.23
N ARG A 136 -1.87 9.10 -1.37
CA ARG A 136 -2.09 7.65 -1.41
C ARG A 136 -3.58 7.32 -1.29
N SER A 137 -4.27 7.94 -0.33
CA SER A 137 -5.70 7.72 -0.10
C SER A 137 -6.53 8.15 -1.31
N PHE A 138 -6.21 9.29 -1.93
CA PHE A 138 -6.87 9.78 -3.14
C PHE A 138 -6.69 8.81 -4.33
N LEU A 139 -5.47 8.29 -4.51
CA LEU A 139 -5.18 7.31 -5.57
C LEU A 139 -5.87 5.97 -5.33
N GLU A 140 -5.89 5.47 -4.09
CA GLU A 140 -6.60 4.26 -3.70
C GLU A 140 -8.10 4.38 -3.98
N GLU A 141 -8.72 5.52 -3.64
CA GLU A 141 -10.12 5.80 -3.95
C GLU A 141 -10.38 5.85 -5.47
N LYS A 142 -9.51 6.51 -6.23
CA LYS A 142 -9.64 6.59 -7.69
C LYS A 142 -9.51 5.22 -8.35
N LEU A 143 -8.60 4.37 -7.88
CA LEU A 143 -8.46 2.99 -8.33
C LEU A 143 -9.72 2.18 -8.02
N PHE A 144 -10.25 2.29 -6.81
CA PHE A 144 -11.49 1.61 -6.42
C PHE A 144 -12.66 1.97 -7.34
N HIS A 145 -12.84 3.25 -7.67
CA HIS A 145 -13.87 3.70 -8.59
C HIS A 145 -13.65 3.17 -10.02
N LYS A 146 -12.40 3.15 -10.50
CA LYS A 146 -12.07 2.61 -11.82
C LYS A 146 -12.32 1.11 -11.92
N ASP A 147 -11.95 0.34 -10.90
CA ASP A 147 -12.23 -1.08 -10.83
C ASP A 147 -13.73 -1.37 -10.82
N LYS A 148 -14.51 -0.54 -10.11
CA LYS A 148 -15.98 -0.61 -10.15
C LYS A 148 -16.52 -0.35 -11.56
N GLU A 149 -16.09 0.72 -12.23
CA GLU A 149 -16.49 1.04 -13.61
C GLU A 149 -16.16 -0.11 -14.59
N ILE A 150 -14.95 -0.69 -14.46
CA ILE A 150 -14.51 -1.82 -15.28
C ILE A 150 -15.38 -3.05 -15.01
N ASN A 151 -15.66 -3.36 -13.75
CA ASN A 151 -16.52 -4.49 -13.39
C ASN A 151 -17.94 -4.33 -13.93
N GLU A 152 -18.52 -3.12 -13.84
CA GLU A 152 -19.82 -2.82 -14.43
C GLU A 152 -19.81 -2.96 -15.97
N MET A 153 -18.71 -2.57 -16.63
CA MET A 153 -18.54 -2.76 -18.06
C MET A 153 -18.44 -4.24 -18.43
N ILE A 154 -17.67 -5.04 -17.68
CA ILE A 154 -17.55 -6.49 -17.88
C ILE A 154 -18.92 -7.16 -17.71
N ILE A 155 -19.69 -6.79 -16.68
CA ILE A 155 -21.03 -7.34 -16.44
C ILE A 155 -21.96 -7.00 -17.61
N ARG A 156 -21.98 -5.74 -18.07
CA ARG A 156 -22.79 -5.34 -19.23
C ARG A 156 -22.42 -6.13 -20.48
N HIS A 157 -21.13 -6.23 -20.77
CA HIS A 157 -20.65 -6.97 -21.92
C HIS A 157 -21.03 -8.45 -21.86
N ARG A 158 -20.96 -9.08 -20.68
CA ARG A 158 -21.42 -10.48 -20.49
C ARG A 158 -22.91 -10.64 -20.78
N HIS A 159 -23.75 -9.69 -20.36
CA HIS A 159 -25.18 -9.72 -20.67
C HIS A 159 -25.43 -9.56 -22.17
N GLU A 160 -24.75 -8.60 -22.82
CA GLU A 160 -24.84 -8.41 -24.28
C GLU A 160 -24.46 -9.67 -25.05
N MET A 161 -23.38 -10.35 -24.64
CA MET A 161 -22.95 -11.61 -25.25
C MET A 161 -23.97 -12.74 -25.06
N ALA A 162 -24.58 -12.85 -23.87
CA ALA A 162 -25.64 -13.83 -23.61
C ALA A 162 -26.90 -13.56 -24.47
N ASP A 163 -27.28 -12.29 -24.65
CA ASP A 163 -28.41 -11.90 -25.50
C ASP A 163 -28.15 -12.23 -26.97
N ILE A 164 -26.92 -12.01 -27.45
CA ILE A 164 -26.52 -12.38 -28.81
C ILE A 164 -26.58 -13.90 -29.00
N GLU A 165 -26.07 -14.67 -28.03
CA GLU A 165 -26.09 -16.13 -28.07
C GLU A 165 -27.52 -16.68 -28.08
N ASN A 166 -28.40 -16.14 -27.23
CA ASN A 166 -29.82 -16.51 -27.22
C ASN A 166 -30.50 -16.24 -28.57
N LYS A 167 -30.25 -15.07 -29.18
CA LYS A 167 -30.78 -14.74 -30.52
C LYS A 167 -30.26 -15.70 -31.58
N TYR A 168 -28.98 -16.08 -31.52
CA TYR A 168 -28.39 -17.03 -32.45
C TYR A 168 -29.03 -18.42 -32.31
N GLN A 169 -29.22 -18.91 -31.09
CA GLN A 169 -29.92 -20.17 -30.83
C GLN A 169 -31.38 -20.15 -31.32
N ASP A 170 -32.09 -19.03 -31.13
CA ASP A 170 -33.45 -18.86 -31.66
C ASP A 170 -33.52 -18.92 -33.18
N LEU A 171 -32.58 -18.25 -33.86
CA LEU A 171 -32.46 -18.31 -35.31
C LEU A 171 -32.19 -19.72 -35.80
N GLN A 172 -31.29 -20.45 -35.13
CA GLN A 172 -30.97 -21.83 -35.45
C GLN A 172 -32.22 -22.73 -35.30
N ARG A 173 -32.96 -22.60 -34.19
CA ARG A 173 -34.21 -23.34 -33.97
C ARG A 173 -35.27 -23.06 -35.04
N ARG A 174 -35.38 -21.81 -35.50
CA ARG A 174 -36.29 -21.44 -36.58
C ARG A 174 -35.89 -22.08 -37.91
N GLN A 175 -34.61 -22.02 -38.27
CA GLN A 175 -34.11 -22.69 -39.49
C GLN A 175 -34.34 -24.21 -39.46
N ASP A 176 -34.07 -24.87 -38.34
CA ASP A 176 -34.28 -26.31 -38.20
C ASP A 176 -35.75 -26.70 -38.36
N ASN A 177 -36.65 -25.89 -37.79
CA ASN A 177 -38.10 -26.09 -37.94
C ASN A 177 -38.55 -25.88 -39.39
N GLU A 178 -38.09 -24.82 -40.07
CA GLU A 178 -38.39 -24.58 -41.48
C GLU A 178 -37.90 -25.72 -42.37
N ASN A 179 -36.68 -26.22 -42.13
CA ASN A 179 -36.11 -27.35 -42.85
C ASN A 179 -36.94 -28.63 -42.65
N LYS A 180 -37.36 -28.92 -41.41
CA LYS A 180 -38.26 -30.04 -41.11
C LYS A 180 -39.59 -29.90 -41.85
N THR A 181 -40.22 -28.73 -41.83
CA THR A 181 -41.48 -28.49 -42.53
C THR A 181 -41.34 -28.68 -44.04
N ARG A 182 -40.26 -28.17 -44.65
CA ARG A 182 -39.95 -28.39 -46.08
C ARG A 182 -39.77 -29.87 -46.39
N GLN A 183 -39.03 -30.60 -45.57
CA GLN A 183 -38.81 -32.04 -45.74
C GLN A 183 -40.11 -32.84 -45.62
N THR A 184 -40.96 -32.52 -44.64
CA THR A 184 -42.30 -33.11 -44.51
C THR A 184 -43.14 -32.85 -45.76
N HIS A 185 -43.16 -31.62 -46.28
CA HIS A 185 -43.90 -31.28 -47.48
C HIS A 185 -43.38 -32.02 -48.72
N GLN A 186 -42.06 -32.15 -48.89
CA GLN A 186 -41.46 -32.94 -49.96
C GLN A 186 -41.84 -34.43 -49.86
N ASN A 187 -41.82 -35.01 -48.66
CA ASN A 187 -42.24 -36.40 -48.44
C ASN A 187 -43.71 -36.64 -48.79
N TYR A 188 -44.61 -35.71 -48.42
CA TYR A 188 -46.03 -35.80 -48.80
C TYR A 188 -46.22 -35.74 -50.32
N GLN A 189 -45.49 -34.86 -51.02
CA GLN A 189 -45.54 -34.81 -52.47
C GLN A 189 -45.05 -36.13 -53.10
N GLN A 190 -43.91 -36.68 -52.66
CA GLN A 190 -43.40 -37.97 -53.17
C GLN A 190 -44.36 -39.13 -52.94
N GLN A 191 -45.04 -39.18 -51.79
CA GLN A 191 -46.07 -40.19 -51.51
C GLN A 191 -47.28 -40.03 -52.44
N SER A 192 -47.71 -38.79 -52.72
CA SER A 192 -48.81 -38.54 -53.66
C SER A 192 -48.46 -38.96 -55.10
N TYR A 193 -47.23 -38.71 -55.58
CA TYR A 193 -46.78 -39.15 -56.91
C TYR A 193 -46.67 -40.68 -57.01
N SER A 194 -46.31 -41.37 -55.92
CA SER A 194 -46.23 -42.83 -55.87
C SER A 194 -47.61 -43.50 -55.87
N GLN A 195 -48.66 -42.78 -55.46
CA GLN A 195 -50.03 -43.29 -55.41
C GLN A 195 -50.75 -43.26 -56.77
N TYR A 196 -50.28 -42.44 -57.73
CA TYR A 196 -50.83 -42.37 -59.09
C TYR A 196 -50.11 -43.28 -60.11
N ASN A 197 -49.00 -43.91 -59.74
CA ASN A 197 -48.27 -44.86 -60.59
C ASN A 197 -48.29 -46.27 -59.96
N GLN A 198 -49.43 -46.98 -60.08
CA GLN A 198 -49.45 -48.45 -59.93
C GLN A 198 -49.93 -49.10 -61.24
N PRO A 199 -49.15 -50.01 -61.86
CA PRO A 199 -49.64 -50.84 -62.95
C PRO A 199 -50.47 -52.02 -62.41
N SER A 200 -51.62 -52.27 -63.03
CA SER A 200 -52.52 -53.39 -62.73
C SER A 200 -51.99 -54.71 -63.33
N VAL A 201 -51.82 -55.77 -62.53
CA VAL A 201 -51.70 -57.15 -63.04
C VAL A 201 -52.38 -58.14 -62.09
N ALA A 202 -53.14 -59.07 -62.68
CA ALA A 202 -54.07 -60.01 -62.04
C ALA A 202 -53.45 -61.38 -61.64
N GLN A 203 -54.02 -61.96 -60.57
CA GLN A 203 -54.23 -63.37 -60.15
C GLN A 203 -53.31 -64.52 -60.66
N GLN A 204 -52.82 -65.39 -59.73
CA GLN A 204 -53.39 -66.75 -59.44
C GLN A 204 -52.56 -67.59 -58.41
N SER A 205 -53.31 -68.16 -57.44
CA SER A 205 -53.21 -69.45 -56.70
C SER A 205 -51.87 -70.16 -56.39
N SER A 206 -51.62 -70.47 -55.10
CA SER A 206 -51.82 -71.82 -54.51
C SER A 206 -51.39 -71.88 -53.02
N SER A 207 -52.05 -72.77 -52.28
CA SER A 207 -52.17 -72.86 -50.82
C SER A 207 -50.97 -73.47 -50.08
N LYS A 208 -50.76 -73.08 -48.81
CA LYS A 208 -50.53 -73.99 -47.65
C LYS A 208 -50.50 -73.24 -46.29
N VAL A 209 -51.60 -73.42 -45.54
CA VAL A 209 -51.80 -73.64 -44.09
C VAL A 209 -50.92 -72.94 -43.02
N SER A 210 -51.63 -72.20 -42.14
CA SER A 210 -51.33 -71.50 -40.86
C SER A 210 -50.83 -72.42 -39.70
N PRO A 211 -50.33 -71.97 -38.51
CA PRO A 211 -51.05 -71.02 -37.63
C PRO A 211 -50.27 -70.14 -36.61
N TYR A 212 -51.00 -69.13 -36.09
CA TYR A 212 -50.82 -68.31 -34.86
C TYR A 212 -49.75 -67.19 -34.80
N ASN A 213 -50.22 -65.94 -34.92
CA ASN A 213 -50.32 -65.03 -33.76
C ASN A 213 -51.14 -63.77 -34.11
N VAL A 214 -52.23 -63.54 -33.36
CA VAL A 214 -53.08 -62.34 -33.42
C VAL A 214 -52.70 -61.41 -32.24
N PRO A 215 -52.77 -60.08 -32.39
CA PRO A 215 -52.03 -59.11 -31.59
C PRO A 215 -52.80 -58.62 -30.35
N GLN A 216 -52.11 -58.39 -29.24
CA GLN A 216 -52.67 -57.65 -28.10
C GLN A 216 -52.40 -56.15 -28.25
N LEU A 217 -53.38 -55.47 -28.83
CA LEU A 217 -53.64 -54.04 -28.62
C LEU A 217 -54.20 -53.85 -27.20
N GLN A 218 -53.46 -53.19 -26.31
CA GLN A 218 -54.06 -52.53 -25.15
C GLN A 218 -54.15 -51.03 -25.42
N ALA A 219 -55.31 -50.62 -25.94
CA ALA A 219 -55.79 -49.26 -25.84
C ALA A 219 -56.52 -49.10 -24.49
N LYS A 220 -56.08 -48.15 -23.66
CA LYS A 220 -56.86 -47.62 -22.54
C LYS A 220 -57.31 -46.21 -22.90
N ILE A 221 -58.51 -46.09 -23.44
CA ILE A 221 -59.32 -44.88 -23.33
C ILE A 221 -60.60 -45.28 -22.61
N LYS A 222 -60.80 -44.74 -21.41
CA LYS A 222 -62.13 -44.38 -20.94
C LYS A 222 -62.04 -43.03 -20.24
N SER A 223 -62.62 -42.06 -20.93
CA SER A 223 -63.05 -40.76 -20.47
C SER A 223 -64.41 -40.86 -19.75
N TYR A 224 -64.64 -39.90 -18.85
CA TYR A 224 -65.91 -39.43 -18.27
C TYR A 224 -66.63 -40.35 -17.26
N ILE A 225 -66.63 -39.97 -15.97
CA ILE A 225 -67.60 -39.09 -15.27
C ILE A 225 -66.98 -38.70 -13.92
#